data_AF-A0A7L2ZJX1-F1
#
_entry.id   AF-A0A7L2ZJX1-F1
#
_cell.length_a   1.000
_cell.length_b   1.000
_cell.length_c   1.000
_cell.angle_alpha   90.00
_cell.angle_beta   90.00
_cell.angle_gamma   90.00
#
_symmetry.space_group_name_H-M   'P 1'
#
loop_
_entity.id
_entity.type
_entity.pdbx_description
1 polymer ?
#
loop_
_entity_poly.entity_id
_entity_poly.type
_entity_poly.pdbx_seq_one_letter_code
_entity_poly.pdbx_strand_id
1 'polypeptide(L)'
;FGIHALLLVTVTLSPVPAAAQSENDVTGEDVYPPLWDLAPENLLDFPVKDNKIVINAWNYQDRLGVYKSLLSASAKYFDDFGPQNSGNILWGLPLQHGWQFRTGRLADPSGVTSCGYENGEPLCQSARSWWSSMNYYLSIIPFLGAVEAGLFGQLPYEIEITPPEEKKDDFCYSVKDCWSRMPKLMDDWKAFFEYLLSTEHKARSSGSLSSFKLDDALGLMWKAHTSSIAYALPKFQGRLKYLSDPEANFGEDWANAVDFIAATHFSTDLLTTNEFQAFLPQRMLVEGDVLPFISDFTPEQNKVLLSLKALHKVNKLTGGLLLKLWQKAMSTEAGRKIGRELIESLPSS
;
A
#
# COMPACT_ATOMS: atom_id res chain seq x y z
N PHE A 1 13.59 -45.49 3.94
CA PHE A 1 12.45 -44.60 3.63
C PHE A 1 12.27 -43.62 4.78
N GLY A 2 13.08 -42.56 4.77
CA GLY A 2 13.20 -41.63 5.88
C GLY A 2 13.60 -40.26 5.37
N ILE A 3 12.80 -39.28 5.75
CA ILE A 3 13.16 -37.90 6.12
C ILE A 3 14.46 -37.37 5.51
N HIS A 4 14.36 -36.75 4.34
CA HIS A 4 15.31 -35.73 3.85
C HIS A 4 14.61 -34.83 2.83
N ALA A 5 14.16 -33.65 3.29
CA ALA A 5 13.91 -32.48 2.45
C ALA A 5 13.68 -31.26 3.37
N LEU A 6 14.73 -30.83 4.07
CA LEU A 6 14.76 -29.50 4.67
C LEU A 6 16.08 -28.83 4.28
N LEU A 7 15.94 -27.74 3.53
CA LEU A 7 16.86 -26.59 3.44
C LEU A 7 18.34 -26.91 3.23
N LEU A 8 18.77 -26.95 1.96
CA LEU A 8 20.10 -26.55 1.53
C LEU A 8 19.99 -26.11 0.05
N VAL A 9 19.67 -24.84 -0.19
CA VAL A 9 20.05 -24.19 -1.44
C VAL A 9 21.35 -23.46 -1.16
N THR A 10 22.46 -24.11 -1.48
CA THR A 10 23.75 -23.45 -1.64
C THR A 10 23.67 -22.54 -2.86
N VAL A 11 23.45 -21.24 -2.65
CA VAL A 11 23.63 -20.24 -3.70
C VAL A 11 25.13 -20.15 -3.97
N THR A 12 25.56 -20.72 -5.09
CA THR A 12 26.88 -20.43 -5.64
C THR A 12 26.78 -19.08 -6.33
N LEU A 13 27.27 -18.03 -5.65
CA LEU A 13 27.37 -16.69 -6.23
C LEU A 13 28.40 -16.73 -7.36
N SER A 14 27.92 -16.69 -8.61
CA SER A 14 28.73 -16.28 -9.75
C SER A 14 28.49 -14.79 -9.99
N PRO A 15 29.53 -13.95 -10.08
CA PRO A 15 29.34 -12.53 -10.37
C PRO A 15 29.01 -12.39 -11.86
N VAL A 16 27.76 -12.11 -12.18
CA VAL A 16 27.37 -11.64 -13.52
C VAL A 16 27.31 -10.11 -13.44
N PRO A 17 28.02 -9.38 -14.31
CA PRO A 17 27.97 -7.92 -14.30
C PRO A 17 26.57 -7.47 -14.71
N ALA A 18 25.99 -6.58 -13.90
CA ALA A 18 24.75 -5.89 -14.23
C ALA A 18 24.92 -5.18 -15.58
N ALA A 19 24.22 -5.68 -16.59
CA ALA A 19 24.13 -4.99 -17.87
C ALA A 19 23.34 -3.70 -17.64
N ALA A 20 23.98 -2.56 -17.89
CA ALA A 20 23.32 -1.27 -17.95
C ALA A 20 22.19 -1.34 -18.97
N GLN A 21 20.93 -1.31 -18.50
CA GLN A 21 19.79 -1.10 -19.38
C GLN A 21 19.71 0.39 -19.72
N SER A 22 19.64 0.63 -21.02
CA SER A 22 19.63 1.94 -21.66
C SER A 22 18.47 2.81 -21.16
N GLU A 23 18.79 4.06 -20.83
CA GLU A 23 17.87 5.20 -20.85
C GLU A 23 17.14 5.24 -22.20
N ASN A 24 15.94 4.69 -22.26
CA ASN A 24 14.97 4.98 -23.31
C ASN A 24 13.65 5.24 -22.60
N ASP A 25 13.45 6.52 -22.27
CA ASP A 25 12.20 7.27 -22.30
C ASP A 25 10.91 6.42 -22.19
N VAL A 26 10.64 5.92 -20.98
CA VAL A 26 9.27 5.61 -20.58
C VAL A 26 8.61 6.97 -20.40
N THR A 27 7.71 7.32 -21.31
CA THR A 27 6.92 8.56 -21.25
C THR A 27 6.40 8.74 -19.82
N GLY A 28 6.72 9.87 -19.19
CA GLY A 28 6.51 10.12 -17.76
C GLY A 28 5.07 9.99 -17.22
N GLU A 29 4.08 9.74 -18.08
CA GLU A 29 2.69 9.45 -17.70
C GLU A 29 2.50 8.03 -17.14
N ASP A 30 3.29 7.03 -17.56
CA ASP A 30 3.06 5.61 -17.22
C ASP A 30 3.48 5.21 -15.79
N VAL A 31 4.17 6.10 -15.08
CA VAL A 31 4.70 5.82 -13.72
C VAL A 31 3.73 6.27 -12.63
N TYR A 32 2.82 7.19 -12.94
CA TYR A 32 1.88 7.74 -11.96
C TYR A 32 0.54 6.98 -11.97
N PRO A 33 -0.22 7.02 -10.87
CA PRO A 33 -1.58 6.48 -10.84
C PRO A 33 -2.47 7.15 -11.90
N PRO A 34 -3.49 6.45 -12.44
CA PRO A 34 -4.45 7.06 -13.36
C PRO A 34 -5.03 8.37 -12.80
N LEU A 35 -5.18 9.38 -13.65
CA LEU A 35 -5.75 10.70 -13.31
C LEU A 35 -4.93 11.50 -12.29
N TRP A 36 -3.63 11.20 -12.13
CA TRP A 36 -2.73 11.90 -11.20
C TRP A 36 -2.82 13.43 -11.34
N ASP A 37 -2.60 13.97 -12.53
CA ASP A 37 -2.57 15.43 -12.78
C ASP A 37 -3.93 16.12 -12.61
N LEU A 38 -5.02 15.35 -12.53
CA LEU A 38 -6.37 15.87 -12.33
C LEU A 38 -6.82 15.82 -10.85
N ALA A 39 -6.05 15.16 -9.98
CA ALA A 39 -6.35 15.09 -8.56
C ALA A 39 -5.90 16.37 -7.83
N PRO A 40 -6.57 16.75 -6.72
CA PRO A 40 -6.16 17.87 -5.86
C PRO A 40 -4.67 17.80 -5.48
N GLU A 41 -3.92 18.89 -5.63
CA GLU A 41 -2.48 18.94 -5.33
C GLU A 41 -2.22 19.10 -3.83
N ASN A 42 -3.14 19.78 -3.14
CA ASN A 42 -3.03 20.08 -1.71
C ASN A 42 -4.40 20.18 -1.04
N LEU A 43 -4.40 20.28 0.30
CA LEU A 43 -5.62 20.29 1.10
C LEU A 43 -6.57 21.46 0.84
N LEU A 44 -6.07 22.59 0.32
CA LEU A 44 -6.90 23.76 0.02
C LEU A 44 -7.59 23.68 -1.33
N ASP A 45 -7.20 22.72 -2.18
CA ASP A 45 -7.85 22.48 -3.47
C ASP A 45 -9.16 21.70 -3.31
N PHE A 46 -9.38 21.09 -2.14
CA PHE A 46 -10.65 20.43 -1.82
C PHE A 46 -11.77 21.45 -1.53
N PRO A 47 -13.04 21.09 -1.79
CA PRO A 47 -14.16 21.97 -1.51
C PRO A 47 -14.26 22.34 -0.02
N VAL A 48 -14.40 23.62 0.27
CA VAL A 48 -14.71 24.11 1.62
C VAL A 48 -16.22 24.30 1.76
N LYS A 49 -16.83 23.63 2.74
CA LYS A 49 -18.25 23.79 3.10
C LYS A 49 -18.38 23.93 4.61
N ASP A 50 -19.22 24.86 5.07
CA ASP A 50 -19.46 25.12 6.50
C ASP A 50 -18.17 25.25 7.33
N ASN A 51 -17.18 25.97 6.77
CA ASN A 51 -15.86 26.19 7.37
C ASN A 51 -15.02 24.92 7.59
N LYS A 52 -15.25 23.89 6.76
CA LYS A 52 -14.49 22.63 6.75
C LYS A 52 -14.02 22.27 5.35
N ILE A 53 -12.84 21.69 5.26
CA ILE A 53 -12.35 21.01 4.05
C ILE A 53 -13.07 19.67 3.96
N VAL A 54 -13.85 19.48 2.88
CA VAL A 54 -14.66 18.27 2.68
C VAL A 54 -14.00 17.36 1.66
N ILE A 55 -13.72 16.12 2.07
CA ILE A 55 -13.06 15.10 1.24
C ILE A 55 -14.00 13.93 1.04
N ASN A 56 -14.31 13.60 -0.22
CA ASN A 56 -15.09 12.42 -0.53
C ASN A 56 -14.21 11.18 -0.69
N ALA A 57 -14.04 10.42 0.40
CA ALA A 57 -13.31 9.15 0.37
C ALA A 57 -13.94 8.07 -0.52
N TRP A 58 -15.09 8.30 -1.14
CA TRP A 58 -15.73 7.37 -2.08
C TRP A 58 -15.61 7.84 -3.53
N ASN A 59 -14.86 8.91 -3.77
CA ASN A 59 -14.42 9.34 -5.08
C ASN A 59 -12.93 9.01 -5.26
N TYR A 60 -12.57 8.47 -6.42
CA TYR A 60 -11.19 8.08 -6.74
C TYR A 60 -10.21 9.26 -6.75
N GLN A 61 -10.55 10.37 -7.40
CA GLN A 61 -9.69 11.55 -7.48
C GLN A 61 -9.50 12.22 -6.11
N ASP A 62 -10.54 12.28 -5.28
CA ASP A 62 -10.43 12.82 -3.93
C ASP A 62 -9.48 11.99 -3.06
N ARG A 63 -9.55 10.66 -3.12
CA ARG A 63 -8.55 9.79 -2.44
C ARG A 63 -7.14 10.00 -3.01
N LEU A 64 -7.02 10.20 -4.32
CA LEU A 64 -5.73 10.50 -4.94
C LEU A 64 -5.16 11.83 -4.44
N GLY A 65 -6.01 12.85 -4.26
CA GLY A 65 -5.65 14.13 -3.67
C GLY A 65 -5.21 14.04 -2.21
N VAL A 66 -5.77 13.10 -1.44
CA VAL A 66 -5.32 12.79 -0.08
C VAL A 66 -3.88 12.25 -0.10
N TYR A 67 -3.58 11.33 -1.01
CA TYR A 67 -2.21 10.81 -1.18
C TYR A 67 -1.24 11.89 -1.67
N LYS A 68 -1.64 12.72 -2.64
CA LYS A 68 -0.85 13.88 -3.10
C LYS A 68 -0.52 14.81 -1.95
N SER A 69 -1.51 15.15 -1.12
CA SER A 69 -1.31 16.01 0.04
C SER A 69 -0.25 15.43 0.99
N LEU A 70 -0.30 14.12 1.28
CA LEU A 70 0.69 13.43 2.11
C LEU A 70 2.10 13.47 1.48
N LEU A 71 2.21 13.16 0.19
CA LEU A 71 3.47 13.18 -0.54
C LEU A 71 4.08 14.57 -0.58
N SER A 72 3.28 15.60 -0.86
CA SER A 72 3.71 17.00 -0.88
C SER A 72 4.18 17.47 0.49
N ALA A 73 3.41 17.19 1.56
CA ALA A 73 3.76 17.62 2.91
C ALA A 73 5.00 16.90 3.48
N SER A 74 5.28 15.69 2.99
CA SER A 74 6.44 14.90 3.41
C SER A 74 7.66 15.01 2.49
N ALA A 75 7.57 15.69 1.34
CA ALA A 75 8.60 15.67 0.31
C ALA A 75 10.00 16.04 0.82
N LYS A 76 10.08 17.10 1.63
CA LYS A 76 11.32 17.60 2.23
C LYS A 76 12.10 16.57 3.07
N TYR A 77 11.47 15.51 3.55
CA TYR A 77 12.15 14.46 4.32
C TYR A 77 12.84 13.43 3.40
N PHE A 78 12.50 13.43 2.12
CA PHE A 78 12.93 12.45 1.13
C PHE A 78 13.73 13.05 -0.04
N ASP A 79 14.09 14.34 0.01
CA ASP A 79 14.82 15.05 -1.06
C ASP A 79 16.14 14.37 -1.45
N ASP A 80 16.83 13.75 -0.48
CA ASP A 80 18.10 13.04 -0.69
C ASP A 80 17.92 11.65 -1.34
N PHE A 81 16.69 11.15 -1.47
CA PHE A 81 16.38 9.78 -1.88
C PHE A 81 15.81 9.69 -3.31
N GLY A 82 15.63 10.82 -3.99
CA GLY A 82 15.24 10.84 -5.39
C GLY A 82 14.76 12.22 -5.86
N PRO A 83 14.93 12.54 -7.16
CA PRO A 83 14.45 13.80 -7.70
C PRO A 83 12.94 13.89 -7.65
N GLN A 84 12.40 15.11 -7.54
CA GLN A 84 10.96 15.38 -7.66
C GLN A 84 10.10 14.48 -6.75
N ASN A 85 10.57 14.26 -5.51
CA ASN A 85 9.90 13.44 -4.51
C ASN A 85 9.81 11.94 -4.86
N SER A 86 10.53 11.44 -5.87
CA SER A 86 10.42 10.03 -6.31
C SER A 86 10.86 9.02 -5.25
N GLY A 87 11.77 9.42 -4.35
CA GLY A 87 12.28 8.61 -3.24
C GLY A 87 11.36 8.51 -2.01
N ASN A 88 10.18 9.12 -2.07
CA ASN A 88 9.25 9.14 -0.94
C ASN A 88 8.56 7.79 -0.75
N ILE A 89 8.75 7.18 0.42
CA ILE A 89 8.23 5.84 0.71
C ILE A 89 6.70 5.79 0.86
N LEU A 90 6.00 6.92 0.77
CA LEU A 90 4.54 6.95 0.72
C LEU A 90 3.96 6.65 -0.67
N TRP A 91 4.78 6.60 -1.73
CA TRP A 91 4.33 6.27 -3.10
C TRP A 91 3.68 4.89 -3.22
N GLY A 92 4.04 3.96 -2.34
CA GLY A 92 3.40 2.65 -2.20
C GLY A 92 1.87 2.72 -2.15
N LEU A 93 1.32 3.72 -1.46
CA LEU A 93 -0.12 3.85 -1.23
C LEU A 93 -0.89 4.28 -2.50
N PRO A 94 -0.60 5.43 -3.15
CA PRO A 94 -1.31 5.85 -4.35
C PRO A 94 -1.08 4.94 -5.55
N LEU A 95 0.08 4.30 -5.69
CA LEU A 95 0.31 3.38 -6.81
C LEU A 95 -0.54 2.12 -6.69
N GLN A 96 -0.59 1.52 -5.49
CA GLN A 96 -1.51 0.39 -5.23
C GLN A 96 -2.97 0.79 -5.40
N HIS A 97 -3.36 2.00 -5.00
CA HIS A 97 -4.72 2.51 -5.25
C HIS A 97 -5.02 2.68 -6.74
N GLY A 98 -4.06 3.18 -7.53
CA GLY A 98 -4.15 3.27 -8.98
C GLY A 98 -4.24 1.91 -9.67
N TRP A 99 -3.48 0.91 -9.20
CA TRP A 99 -3.62 -0.47 -9.65
C TRP A 99 -5.02 -1.04 -9.34
N GLN A 100 -5.56 -0.79 -8.14
CA GLN A 100 -6.91 -1.22 -7.80
C GLN A 100 -7.97 -0.55 -8.68
N PHE A 101 -7.79 0.74 -9.01
CA PHE A 101 -8.67 1.48 -9.90
C PHE A 101 -8.66 0.90 -11.32
N ARG A 102 -7.48 0.81 -11.95
CA ARG A 102 -7.36 0.36 -13.35
C ARG A 102 -7.81 -1.09 -13.58
N THR A 103 -7.78 -1.90 -12.52
CA THR A 103 -8.17 -3.32 -12.59
C THR A 103 -9.64 -3.58 -12.19
N GLY A 104 -10.41 -2.52 -11.93
CA GLY A 104 -11.84 -2.61 -11.58
C GLY A 104 -12.11 -3.05 -10.13
N ARG A 105 -11.06 -3.19 -9.30
CA ARG A 105 -11.18 -3.68 -7.92
C ARG A 105 -11.95 -2.73 -7.00
N LEU A 106 -12.01 -1.44 -7.33
CA LEU A 106 -12.73 -0.43 -6.53
C LEU A 106 -14.24 -0.35 -6.81
N ALA A 107 -14.70 -0.92 -7.92
CA ALA A 107 -16.11 -0.90 -8.35
C ALA A 107 -17.01 -1.76 -7.46
N ASP A 108 -18.34 -1.68 -7.60
CA ASP A 108 -19.29 -2.53 -6.87
C ASP A 108 -19.31 -3.97 -7.43
N PRO A 109 -18.74 -4.97 -6.71
CA PRO A 109 -18.70 -6.33 -7.22
C PRO A 109 -20.06 -7.05 -7.12
N SER A 110 -21.04 -6.48 -6.41
CA SER A 110 -22.34 -7.12 -6.19
C SER A 110 -23.34 -6.92 -7.32
N GLY A 111 -23.05 -6.03 -8.27
CA GLY A 111 -23.95 -5.67 -9.37
C GLY A 111 -25.22 -4.92 -8.95
N VAL A 112 -25.28 -4.45 -7.69
CA VAL A 112 -26.45 -3.73 -7.15
C VAL A 112 -26.43 -2.26 -7.57
N THR A 113 -25.24 -1.68 -7.73
CA THR A 113 -25.03 -0.29 -8.14
C THR A 113 -24.12 -0.22 -9.36
N SER A 114 -24.14 0.92 -10.05
CA SER A 114 -23.25 1.22 -11.18
C SER A 114 -21.95 1.93 -10.76
N CYS A 115 -21.62 1.90 -9.46
CA CYS A 115 -20.44 2.55 -8.89
C CYS A 115 -19.15 1.90 -9.42
N GLY A 116 -18.27 2.73 -10.00
CA GLY A 116 -16.97 2.31 -10.57
C GLY A 116 -17.06 1.68 -11.96
N TYR A 117 -18.24 1.66 -12.58
CA TYR A 117 -18.43 1.20 -13.96
C TYR A 117 -18.51 2.38 -14.94
N GLU A 118 -17.99 2.21 -16.16
CA GLU A 118 -17.94 3.26 -17.19
C GLU A 118 -19.33 3.83 -17.54
N ASN A 119 -20.34 2.98 -17.61
CA ASN A 119 -21.73 3.38 -17.93
C ASN A 119 -22.49 3.95 -16.72
N GLY A 120 -21.81 4.20 -15.60
CA GLY A 120 -22.38 4.68 -14.36
C GLY A 120 -21.56 5.82 -13.76
N GLU A 121 -20.99 5.58 -12.59
CA GLU A 121 -20.16 6.55 -11.88
C GLU A 121 -18.70 6.06 -11.86
N PRO A 122 -17.90 6.34 -12.90
CA PRO A 122 -16.58 5.71 -13.07
C PRO A 122 -15.59 6.05 -11.96
N LEU A 123 -15.75 7.20 -11.31
CA LEU A 123 -14.90 7.63 -10.19
C LEU A 123 -15.43 7.18 -8.83
N CYS A 124 -16.62 6.58 -8.77
CA CYS A 124 -17.19 6.08 -7.53
C CYS A 124 -16.42 4.83 -7.06
N GLN A 125 -16.14 4.77 -5.77
CA GLN A 125 -15.53 3.63 -5.11
C GLN A 125 -16.55 2.97 -4.19
N SER A 126 -16.83 1.69 -4.39
CA SER A 126 -17.92 1.03 -3.67
C SER A 126 -17.52 0.64 -2.26
N ALA A 127 -18.35 0.97 -1.26
CA ALA A 127 -18.21 0.45 0.10
C ALA A 127 -18.49 -1.07 0.19
N ARG A 128 -19.01 -1.69 -0.88
CA ARG A 128 -19.20 -3.14 -0.97
C ARG A 128 -17.97 -3.87 -1.48
N SER A 129 -17.09 -3.18 -2.20
CA SER A 129 -15.81 -3.74 -2.64
C SER A 129 -14.90 -4.01 -1.45
N TRP A 130 -14.41 -5.25 -1.35
CA TRP A 130 -13.40 -5.60 -0.35
C TRP A 130 -12.14 -4.73 -0.52
N TRP A 131 -11.65 -4.57 -1.75
CA TRP A 131 -10.46 -3.78 -2.08
C TRP A 131 -10.60 -2.30 -1.73
N SER A 132 -11.70 -1.66 -2.13
CA SER A 132 -11.98 -0.24 -1.79
C SER A 132 -11.99 -0.02 -0.29
N SER A 133 -12.49 -1.00 0.45
CA SER A 133 -12.67 -0.93 1.90
C SER A 133 -11.38 -1.17 2.67
N MET A 134 -10.57 -2.15 2.23
CA MET A 134 -9.21 -2.34 2.74
C MET A 134 -8.37 -1.09 2.45
N ASN A 135 -8.47 -0.54 1.24
CA ASN A 135 -7.76 0.67 0.84
C ASN A 135 -8.19 1.91 1.64
N TYR A 136 -9.43 2.02 2.11
CA TYR A 136 -9.84 3.10 3.03
C TYR A 136 -8.92 3.17 4.25
N TYR A 137 -8.55 2.01 4.81
CA TYR A 137 -7.65 1.90 5.95
C TYR A 137 -6.18 2.18 5.60
N LEU A 138 -5.84 2.20 4.31
CA LEU A 138 -4.53 2.54 3.76
C LEU A 138 -4.52 3.91 3.06
N SER A 139 -5.61 4.67 3.13
CA SER A 139 -5.73 6.04 2.58
C SER A 139 -6.11 7.02 3.68
N ILE A 140 -7.33 6.92 4.20
CA ILE A 140 -7.90 7.90 5.13
C ILE A 140 -7.27 7.80 6.51
N ILE A 141 -6.98 6.59 6.99
CA ILE A 141 -6.35 6.40 8.30
C ILE A 141 -4.92 6.95 8.36
N PRO A 142 -4.00 6.65 7.40
CA PRO A 142 -2.70 7.32 7.37
C PRO A 142 -2.83 8.83 7.28
N PHE A 143 -3.75 9.33 6.45
CA PHE A 143 -3.99 10.75 6.32
C PHE A 143 -4.42 11.42 7.62
N LEU A 144 -5.41 10.86 8.33
CA LEU A 144 -5.83 11.39 9.63
C LEU A 144 -4.73 11.24 10.69
N GLY A 145 -3.88 10.22 10.60
CA GLY A 145 -2.67 10.09 11.41
C GLY A 145 -1.68 11.24 11.16
N ALA A 146 -1.50 11.66 9.91
CA ALA A 146 -0.66 12.81 9.56
C ALA A 146 -1.24 14.15 10.03
N VAL A 147 -2.57 14.31 9.95
CA VAL A 147 -3.28 15.48 10.50
C VAL A 147 -3.04 15.58 12.01
N GLU A 148 -3.24 14.49 12.73
CA GLU A 148 -3.04 14.43 14.18
C GLU A 148 -1.58 14.62 14.60
N ALA A 149 -0.62 14.15 13.78
CA ALA A 149 0.80 14.40 14.00
C ALA A 149 1.21 15.86 13.71
N GLY A 150 0.35 16.66 13.07
CA GLY A 150 0.64 18.03 12.69
C GLY A 150 1.51 18.18 11.43
N LEU A 151 1.56 17.15 10.57
CA LEU A 151 2.37 17.16 9.34
C LEU A 151 2.05 18.36 8.43
N PHE A 152 0.76 18.72 8.36
CA PHE A 152 0.27 19.82 7.52
C PHE A 152 0.38 21.20 8.17
N GLY A 153 0.94 21.30 9.39
CA GLY A 153 0.98 22.54 10.15
C GLY A 153 -0.41 23.03 10.56
N GLN A 154 -0.55 24.35 10.71
CA GLN A 154 -1.84 24.96 11.05
C GLN A 154 -2.74 25.03 9.82
N LEU A 155 -3.83 24.27 9.84
CA LEU A 155 -4.86 24.32 8.80
C LEU A 155 -5.86 25.44 9.09
N PRO A 156 -6.34 26.18 8.06
CA PRO A 156 -7.34 27.22 8.22
C PRO A 156 -8.75 26.66 8.52
N TYR A 157 -8.99 25.40 8.18
CA TYR A 157 -10.29 24.73 8.33
C TYR A 157 -10.08 23.32 8.90
N GLU A 158 -11.08 22.82 9.64
CA GLU A 158 -11.12 21.42 10.03
C GLU A 158 -11.35 20.51 8.82
N ILE A 159 -10.91 19.26 8.91
CA ILE A 159 -11.12 18.27 7.84
C ILE A 159 -12.33 17.40 8.18
N GLU A 160 -13.18 17.21 7.18
CA GLU A 160 -14.33 16.31 7.22
C GLU A 160 -14.26 15.28 6.10
N ILE A 161 -14.24 14.00 6.45
CA ILE A 161 -14.34 12.91 5.48
C ILE A 161 -15.81 12.54 5.32
N THR A 162 -16.33 12.54 4.10
CA THR A 162 -17.74 12.20 3.89
C THR A 162 -17.98 10.69 4.02
N PRO A 163 -19.07 10.26 4.70
CA PRO A 163 -19.43 8.86 4.79
C PRO A 163 -19.94 8.32 3.45
N PRO A 164 -19.82 6.99 3.21
CA PRO A 164 -20.47 6.35 2.06
C PRO A 164 -21.99 6.40 2.24
N GLU A 165 -22.74 6.17 1.17
CA GLU A 165 -24.20 6.08 1.27
C GLU A 165 -24.64 4.90 2.13
N GLU A 166 -23.94 3.77 2.00
CA GLU A 166 -24.19 2.52 2.73
C GLU A 166 -23.01 2.13 3.61
N LYS A 167 -23.23 1.30 4.63
CA LYS A 167 -22.15 0.76 5.50
C LYS A 167 -21.37 1.84 6.25
N LYS A 168 -22.02 2.95 6.60
CA LYS A 168 -21.42 4.09 7.30
C LYS A 168 -20.71 3.71 8.60
N ASP A 169 -21.26 2.77 9.36
CA ASP A 169 -20.71 2.35 10.64
C ASP A 169 -19.39 1.56 10.51
N ASP A 170 -19.06 1.13 9.28
CA ASP A 170 -17.83 0.41 9.01
C ASP A 170 -16.58 1.29 8.92
N PHE A 171 -16.73 2.61 8.91
CA PHE A 171 -15.60 3.52 8.76
C PHE A 171 -15.66 4.63 9.82
N CYS A 172 -14.55 5.35 9.94
CA CYS A 172 -14.42 6.52 10.81
C CYS A 172 -14.01 7.73 9.97
N TYR A 173 -14.44 8.93 10.37
CA TYR A 173 -14.47 10.09 9.46
C TYR A 173 -13.75 11.34 9.97
N SER A 174 -13.20 11.27 11.17
CA SER A 174 -12.41 12.34 11.78
C SER A 174 -11.33 11.74 12.66
N VAL A 175 -10.31 12.52 12.99
CA VAL A 175 -9.25 12.10 13.93
C VAL A 175 -9.86 11.56 15.23
N LYS A 176 -10.78 12.32 15.83
CA LYS A 176 -11.42 11.95 17.11
C LYS A 176 -12.19 10.61 17.02
N ASP A 177 -12.98 10.43 15.96
CA ASP A 177 -13.78 9.21 15.76
C ASP A 177 -12.89 8.00 15.46
N CYS A 178 -11.86 8.16 14.62
CA CYS A 178 -10.91 7.10 14.34
C CYS A 178 -10.12 6.72 15.60
N TRP A 179 -9.63 7.69 16.36
CA TRP A 179 -8.89 7.42 17.59
C TRP A 179 -9.75 6.73 18.64
N SER A 180 -11.04 7.06 18.77
CA SER A 180 -11.92 6.36 19.71
C SER A 180 -12.19 4.90 19.32
N ARG A 181 -12.19 4.58 18.02
CA ARG A 181 -12.49 3.23 17.52
C ARG A 181 -11.25 2.33 17.37
N MET A 182 -10.12 2.91 17.02
CA MET A 182 -8.88 2.19 16.68
C MET A 182 -7.63 2.95 17.15
N PRO A 183 -7.50 3.21 18.47
CA PRO A 183 -6.45 4.08 19.01
C PRO A 183 -5.05 3.58 18.64
N LYS A 184 -4.79 2.29 18.78
CA LYS A 184 -3.49 1.69 18.42
C LYS A 184 -3.12 1.94 16.94
N LEU A 185 -4.09 1.84 16.03
CA LEU A 185 -3.81 2.03 14.60
C LEU A 185 -3.52 3.50 14.29
N MET A 186 -4.28 4.42 14.90
CA MET A 186 -3.99 5.85 14.81
C MET A 186 -2.62 6.19 15.39
N ASP A 187 -2.26 5.61 16.54
CA ASP A 187 -0.95 5.81 17.18
C ASP A 187 0.20 5.28 16.31
N ASP A 188 0.03 4.14 15.64
CA ASP A 188 1.06 3.60 14.74
C ASP A 188 1.33 4.54 13.55
N TRP A 189 0.29 5.09 12.91
CA TRP A 189 0.46 6.08 11.84
C TRP A 189 1.00 7.42 12.37
N LYS A 190 0.49 7.90 13.51
CA LYS A 190 0.99 9.12 14.17
C LYS A 190 2.49 9.01 14.47
N ALA A 191 2.94 7.88 14.99
CA ALA A 191 4.35 7.64 15.31
C ALA A 191 5.26 7.74 14.07
N PHE A 192 4.80 7.27 12.90
CA PHE A 192 5.53 7.44 11.64
C PHE A 192 5.72 8.92 11.29
N PHE A 193 4.65 9.72 11.33
CA PHE A 193 4.73 11.14 10.97
C PHE A 193 5.47 11.98 12.02
N GLU A 194 5.31 11.68 13.31
CA GLU A 194 6.09 12.31 14.39
C GLU A 194 7.58 12.02 14.25
N TYR A 195 7.96 10.81 13.80
CA TYR A 195 9.36 10.51 13.48
C TYR A 195 9.90 11.46 12.40
N LEU A 196 9.17 11.63 11.28
CA LEU A 196 9.56 12.58 10.22
C LEU A 196 9.77 13.98 10.78
N LEU A 197 8.77 14.52 11.50
CA LEU A 197 8.83 15.85 12.11
C LEU A 197 10.00 16.02 13.08
N SER A 198 10.29 14.99 13.88
CA SER A 198 11.37 15.03 14.88
C SER A 198 12.77 15.16 14.26
N THR A 199 12.98 14.61 13.06
CA THR A 199 14.29 14.66 12.38
C THR A 199 14.62 16.06 11.88
N GLU A 200 13.60 16.81 11.48
CA GLU A 200 13.71 18.22 11.08
C GLU A 200 13.99 19.13 12.27
N HIS A 201 13.30 18.93 13.41
CA HIS A 201 13.58 19.68 14.63
C HIS A 201 15.04 19.52 15.08
N LYS A 202 15.56 18.29 15.04
CA LYS A 202 16.96 17.98 15.41
C LYS A 202 17.96 18.60 14.44
N ALA A 203 17.69 18.57 13.13
CA ALA A 203 18.55 19.21 12.13
C ALA A 203 18.66 20.72 12.38
N ARG A 204 17.53 21.40 12.62
CA ARG A 204 17.51 22.85 12.89
C ARG A 204 18.19 23.23 14.21
N SER A 205 18.02 22.44 15.27
CA SER A 205 18.57 22.77 16.58
C SER A 205 20.08 22.52 16.72
N SER A 206 20.64 21.61 15.91
CA SER A 206 22.03 21.14 16.08
C SER A 206 23.00 21.67 15.03
N GLY A 207 22.53 22.34 13.96
CA GLY A 207 23.39 22.72 12.83
C GLY A 207 24.05 21.52 12.12
N SER A 208 23.58 20.31 12.41
CA SER A 208 24.10 19.03 11.92
C SER A 208 23.25 18.50 10.76
N LEU A 209 23.84 17.59 9.98
CA LEU A 209 23.15 16.74 9.01
C LEU A 209 21.96 16.02 9.68
N SER A 210 20.88 15.87 8.91
CA SER A 210 19.62 15.23 9.35
C SER A 210 19.88 13.89 10.04
N SER A 211 19.22 13.65 11.19
CA SER A 211 19.28 12.35 11.87
C SER A 211 18.32 11.32 11.26
N PHE A 212 17.76 11.62 10.09
CA PHE A 212 16.81 10.77 9.38
C PHE A 212 17.49 9.48 8.92
N LYS A 213 16.84 8.35 9.17
CA LYS A 213 17.24 7.03 8.71
C LYS A 213 16.08 6.40 7.96
N LEU A 214 16.28 6.17 6.66
CA LEU A 214 15.25 5.61 5.80
C LEU A 214 14.72 4.26 6.32
N ASP A 215 15.59 3.40 6.82
CA ASP A 215 15.20 2.08 7.35
C ASP A 215 14.31 2.18 8.62
N ASP A 216 14.54 3.17 9.49
CA ASP A 216 13.67 3.42 10.65
C ASP A 216 12.29 3.95 10.18
N ALA A 217 12.28 4.85 9.20
CA ALA A 217 11.05 5.39 8.61
C ALA A 217 10.22 4.28 7.93
N LEU A 218 10.88 3.41 7.16
CA LEU A 218 10.26 2.23 6.55
C LEU A 218 9.69 1.30 7.61
N GLY A 219 10.44 1.02 8.70
CA GLY A 219 9.94 0.18 9.78
C GLY A 219 8.67 0.72 10.45
N LEU A 220 8.61 2.03 10.71
CA LEU A 220 7.42 2.69 11.27
C LEU A 220 6.25 2.71 10.28
N MET A 221 6.50 3.03 9.02
CA MET A 221 5.48 3.02 7.96
C MET A 221 4.89 1.62 7.78
N TRP A 222 5.75 0.60 7.64
CA TRP A 222 5.32 -0.79 7.48
C TRP A 222 4.57 -1.35 8.69
N LYS A 223 4.96 -0.96 9.90
CA LYS A 223 4.20 -1.28 11.12
C LYS A 223 2.79 -0.69 11.06
N ALA A 224 2.64 0.57 10.67
CA ALA A 224 1.33 1.22 10.55
C ALA A 224 0.49 0.62 9.41
N HIS A 225 1.12 0.33 8.27
CA HIS A 225 0.50 -0.33 7.13
C HIS A 225 -0.05 -1.71 7.49
N THR A 226 0.78 -2.58 8.08
CA THR A 226 0.35 -3.94 8.50
C THR A 226 -0.67 -3.90 9.64
N SER A 227 -0.57 -2.96 10.59
CA SER A 227 -1.65 -2.70 11.57
C SER A 227 -2.98 -2.33 10.90
N SER A 228 -2.95 -1.59 9.80
CA SER A 228 -4.15 -1.21 9.03
C SER A 228 -4.82 -2.45 8.42
N ILE A 229 -4.02 -3.30 7.77
CA ILE A 229 -4.50 -4.57 7.19
C ILE A 229 -5.02 -5.49 8.28
N ALA A 230 -4.29 -5.67 9.39
CA ALA A 230 -4.69 -6.55 10.48
C ALA A 230 -6.02 -6.13 11.14
N TYR A 231 -6.31 -4.82 11.20
CA TYR A 231 -7.60 -4.32 11.67
C TYR A 231 -8.71 -4.51 10.64
N ALA A 232 -8.45 -4.16 9.37
CA ALA A 232 -9.46 -4.14 8.31
C ALA A 232 -9.86 -5.53 7.81
N LEU A 233 -8.92 -6.48 7.76
CA LEU A 233 -9.12 -7.82 7.19
C LEU A 233 -10.29 -8.58 7.83
N PRO A 234 -10.34 -8.82 9.17
CA PRO A 234 -11.48 -9.52 9.78
C PRO A 234 -12.80 -8.73 9.66
N LYS A 235 -12.72 -7.40 9.62
CA LYS A 235 -13.89 -6.52 9.49
C LYS A 235 -14.55 -6.63 8.12
N PHE A 236 -13.76 -6.82 7.06
CA PHE A 236 -14.25 -6.86 5.68
C PHE A 236 -14.34 -8.25 5.07
N GLN A 237 -14.01 -9.30 5.83
CA GLN A 237 -14.12 -10.70 5.39
C GLN A 237 -15.44 -11.01 4.69
N GLY A 238 -16.57 -10.51 5.22
CA GLY A 238 -17.90 -10.74 4.66
C GLY A 238 -18.15 -10.10 3.29
N ARG A 239 -17.23 -9.26 2.77
CA ARG A 239 -17.30 -8.65 1.44
C ARG A 239 -16.62 -9.51 0.37
N LEU A 240 -15.76 -10.46 0.75
CA LEU A 240 -15.13 -11.39 -0.19
C LEU A 240 -16.15 -12.26 -0.94
N LYS A 241 -17.33 -12.51 -0.34
CA LYS A 241 -18.43 -13.27 -0.97
C LYS A 241 -19.00 -12.64 -2.25
N TYR A 242 -18.68 -11.38 -2.53
CA TYR A 242 -19.10 -10.70 -3.76
C TYR A 242 -18.08 -10.89 -4.90
N LEU A 243 -16.91 -11.46 -4.62
CA LEU A 243 -15.87 -11.75 -5.60
C LEU A 243 -15.96 -13.21 -6.05
N SER A 244 -15.34 -13.53 -7.18
CA SER A 244 -15.09 -14.92 -7.58
C SER A 244 -14.19 -15.60 -6.56
N ASP A 245 -14.22 -16.94 -6.47
CA ASP A 245 -13.35 -17.66 -5.54
C ASP A 245 -11.86 -17.38 -5.84
N PRO A 246 -11.39 -17.35 -7.11
CA PRO A 246 -10.01 -16.98 -7.43
C PRO A 246 -9.62 -15.58 -6.93
N GLU A 247 -10.46 -14.56 -7.11
CA GLU A 247 -10.15 -13.19 -6.69
C GLU A 247 -10.24 -13.02 -5.18
N ALA A 248 -11.21 -13.65 -4.52
CA ALA A 248 -11.33 -13.64 -3.07
C ALA A 248 -10.08 -14.27 -2.42
N ASN A 249 -9.63 -15.42 -2.91
CA ASN A 249 -8.42 -16.08 -2.44
C ASN A 249 -7.18 -15.22 -2.69
N PHE A 250 -7.07 -14.57 -3.86
CA PHE A 250 -5.96 -13.65 -4.13
C PHE A 250 -5.93 -12.46 -3.17
N GLY A 251 -7.09 -11.90 -2.81
CA GLY A 251 -7.15 -10.84 -1.78
C GLY A 251 -6.57 -11.28 -0.44
N GLU A 252 -6.88 -12.50 0.01
CA GLU A 252 -6.29 -13.08 1.23
C GLU A 252 -4.80 -13.40 1.08
N ASP A 253 -4.40 -14.00 -0.05
CA ASP A 253 -3.00 -14.32 -0.37
C ASP A 253 -2.14 -13.05 -0.36
N TRP A 254 -2.64 -11.97 -0.97
CA TRP A 254 -2.00 -10.66 -1.00
C TRP A 254 -1.89 -10.05 0.38
N ALA A 255 -2.99 -10.00 1.14
CA ALA A 255 -2.99 -9.47 2.50
C ALA A 255 -1.99 -10.22 3.40
N ASN A 256 -1.86 -11.54 3.23
CA ASN A 256 -0.86 -12.31 3.96
C ASN A 256 0.58 -12.02 3.51
N ALA A 257 0.82 -11.87 2.21
CA ALA A 257 2.16 -11.61 1.69
C ALA A 257 2.71 -10.25 2.11
N VAL A 258 1.84 -9.24 2.29
CA VAL A 258 2.25 -7.91 2.75
C VAL A 258 2.96 -7.97 4.11
N ASP A 259 2.58 -8.86 5.03
CA ASP A 259 3.32 -9.01 6.30
C ASP A 259 4.77 -9.49 6.11
N PHE A 260 5.01 -10.33 5.09
CA PHE A 260 6.36 -10.79 4.75
C PHE A 260 7.18 -9.70 4.09
N ILE A 261 6.58 -8.94 3.16
CA ILE A 261 7.20 -7.78 2.51
C ILE A 261 7.57 -6.73 3.55
N ALA A 262 6.63 -6.39 4.44
CA ALA A 262 6.78 -5.42 5.50
C ALA A 262 7.96 -5.75 6.44
N ALA A 263 8.11 -7.01 6.81
CA ALA A 263 9.21 -7.44 7.68
C ALA A 263 10.60 -7.11 7.10
N THR A 264 10.74 -7.05 5.77
CA THR A 264 12.01 -6.73 5.11
C THR A 264 12.32 -5.23 5.03
N HIS A 265 11.41 -4.37 5.50
CA HIS A 265 11.44 -2.92 5.23
C HIS A 265 11.61 -2.66 3.72
N PHE A 266 10.77 -3.30 2.91
CA PHE A 266 10.82 -3.17 1.46
C PHE A 266 10.59 -1.71 1.04
N SER A 267 11.37 -1.20 0.07
CA SER A 267 11.19 0.19 -0.38
C SER A 267 9.85 0.34 -1.09
N THR A 268 9.17 1.44 -0.81
CA THR A 268 7.85 1.79 -1.37
C THR A 268 7.89 3.16 -2.05
N ASP A 269 9.07 3.51 -2.57
CA ASP A 269 9.26 4.65 -3.44
C ASP A 269 8.55 4.47 -4.80
N LEU A 270 8.54 5.53 -5.60
CA LEU A 270 7.80 5.60 -6.87
C LEU A 270 8.24 4.50 -7.84
N LEU A 271 9.55 4.41 -8.09
CA LEU A 271 10.10 3.52 -9.11
C LEU A 271 9.99 2.06 -8.70
N THR A 272 10.40 1.75 -7.47
CA THR A 272 10.34 0.39 -6.93
C THR A 272 8.89 -0.11 -6.93
N THR A 273 7.95 0.68 -6.42
CA THR A 273 6.56 0.26 -6.38
C THR A 273 5.99 0.11 -7.79
N ASN A 274 6.32 1.02 -8.71
CA ASN A 274 5.83 0.96 -10.09
C ASN A 274 6.32 -0.29 -10.84
N GLU A 275 7.58 -0.66 -10.63
CA GLU A 275 8.16 -1.90 -11.18
C GLU A 275 7.44 -3.13 -10.63
N PHE A 276 7.36 -3.27 -9.30
CA PHE A 276 6.83 -4.49 -8.68
C PHE A 276 5.32 -4.68 -8.87
N GLN A 277 4.54 -3.60 -8.97
CA GLN A 277 3.10 -3.71 -9.22
C GLN A 277 2.77 -4.23 -10.63
N ALA A 278 3.70 -4.17 -11.58
CA ALA A 278 3.50 -4.71 -12.92
C ALA A 278 3.35 -6.24 -12.91
N PHE A 279 3.91 -6.92 -11.89
CA PHE A 279 3.80 -8.37 -11.70
C PHE A 279 2.51 -8.80 -10.99
N LEU A 280 1.67 -7.85 -10.54
CA LEU A 280 0.35 -8.15 -10.01
C LEU A 280 -0.65 -8.46 -11.14
N PRO A 281 -1.80 -9.11 -10.84
CA PRO A 281 -2.86 -9.34 -11.82
C PRO A 281 -3.39 -8.04 -12.43
N GLN A 282 -3.39 -7.95 -13.75
CA GLN A 282 -3.83 -6.76 -14.49
C GLN A 282 -5.35 -6.71 -14.74
N ARG A 283 -6.07 -7.68 -14.20
CA ARG A 283 -7.54 -7.71 -14.06
C ARG A 283 -7.91 -8.48 -12.79
N MET A 284 -9.18 -8.42 -12.40
CA MET A 284 -9.71 -9.36 -11.41
C MET A 284 -9.60 -10.80 -11.92
N LEU A 285 -9.25 -11.72 -11.02
CA LEU A 285 -9.28 -13.14 -11.31
C LEU A 285 -10.73 -13.63 -11.43
N VAL A 286 -10.96 -14.59 -12.31
CA VAL A 286 -12.30 -15.13 -12.62
C VAL A 286 -12.30 -16.64 -12.58
N GLU A 287 -13.49 -17.23 -12.52
CA GLU A 287 -13.65 -18.67 -12.65
C GLU A 287 -13.03 -19.18 -13.97
N GLY A 288 -12.18 -20.20 -13.86
CA GLY A 288 -11.40 -20.73 -14.99
C GLY A 288 -9.95 -20.26 -15.05
N ASP A 289 -9.55 -19.25 -14.26
CA ASP A 289 -8.14 -18.90 -14.10
C ASP A 289 -7.39 -19.99 -13.32
N VAL A 290 -6.45 -20.67 -13.98
CA VAL A 290 -5.68 -21.78 -13.39
C VAL A 290 -4.21 -21.43 -13.33
N LEU A 291 -3.67 -21.21 -12.13
CA LEU A 291 -2.25 -20.99 -11.92
C LEU A 291 -1.41 -22.26 -12.21
N PRO A 292 -0.20 -22.14 -12.78
CA PRO A 292 0.46 -20.91 -13.27
C PRO A 292 0.23 -20.65 -14.78
N PHE A 293 -0.94 -20.98 -15.33
CA PHE A 293 -1.20 -20.99 -16.77
C PHE A 293 -2.36 -20.08 -17.19
N ILE A 294 -2.54 -18.93 -16.54
CA ILE A 294 -3.49 -17.91 -16.98
C ILE A 294 -2.97 -17.31 -18.29
N SER A 295 -3.70 -17.52 -19.38
CA SER A 295 -3.18 -17.32 -20.74
C SER A 295 -2.91 -15.87 -21.12
N ASP A 296 -3.63 -14.93 -20.52
CA ASP A 296 -3.47 -13.50 -20.77
C ASP A 296 -2.53 -12.81 -19.77
N PHE A 297 -1.89 -13.58 -18.88
CA PHE A 297 -0.87 -13.07 -17.95
C PHE A 297 0.52 -13.45 -18.41
N THR A 298 1.50 -12.61 -18.08
CA THR A 298 2.91 -12.94 -18.34
C THR A 298 3.36 -14.12 -17.46
N PRO A 299 4.46 -14.80 -17.82
CA PRO A 299 5.05 -15.83 -16.96
C PRO A 299 5.36 -15.32 -15.54
N GLU A 300 5.86 -14.10 -15.43
CA GLU A 300 6.22 -13.45 -14.15
C GLU A 300 4.97 -13.22 -13.30
N GLN A 301 3.87 -12.73 -13.89
CA GLN A 301 2.59 -12.53 -13.19
C GLN A 301 2.02 -13.84 -12.67
N ASN A 302 1.99 -14.89 -13.51
CA ASN A 302 1.56 -16.23 -13.11
C ASN A 302 2.40 -16.80 -11.97
N LYS A 303 3.71 -16.57 -12.01
CA LYS A 303 4.64 -17.04 -11.00
C LYS A 303 4.53 -16.29 -9.67
N VAL A 304 4.36 -14.97 -9.71
CA VAL A 304 4.11 -14.17 -8.50
C VAL A 304 2.81 -14.63 -7.85
N LEU A 305 1.72 -14.79 -8.60
CA LEU A 305 0.46 -15.33 -8.08
C LEU A 305 0.61 -16.71 -7.42
N LEU A 306 1.32 -17.64 -8.08
CA LEU A 306 1.59 -18.96 -7.52
C LEU A 306 2.36 -18.87 -6.21
N SER A 307 3.36 -17.98 -6.15
CA SER A 307 4.19 -17.76 -4.98
C SER A 307 3.41 -17.18 -3.81
N LEU A 308 2.54 -16.19 -4.05
CA LEU A 308 1.65 -15.62 -3.03
C LEU A 308 0.74 -16.70 -2.44
N LYS A 309 0.10 -17.50 -3.30
CA LYS A 309 -0.74 -18.63 -2.88
C LYS A 309 0.02 -19.67 -2.07
N ALA A 310 1.23 -20.02 -2.50
CA ALA A 310 2.07 -20.98 -1.80
C ALA A 310 2.47 -20.44 -0.41
N LEU A 311 2.90 -19.17 -0.34
CA LEU A 311 3.27 -18.50 0.89
C LEU A 311 2.13 -18.48 1.90
N HIS A 312 0.94 -18.04 1.48
CA HIS A 312 -0.24 -18.00 2.34
C HIS A 312 -0.64 -19.40 2.81
N LYS A 313 -0.65 -20.40 1.91
CA LYS A 313 -0.95 -21.79 2.27
C LYS A 313 0.03 -22.33 3.33
N VAL A 314 1.34 -22.15 3.15
CA VAL A 314 2.34 -22.63 4.11
C VAL A 314 2.23 -21.86 5.43
N ASN A 315 2.03 -20.54 5.40
CA ASN A 315 1.86 -19.75 6.60
C ASN A 315 0.60 -20.18 7.40
N LYS A 316 -0.51 -20.46 6.70
CA LYS A 316 -1.74 -20.99 7.30
C LYS A 316 -1.53 -22.38 7.90
N LEU A 317 -0.87 -23.29 7.18
CA LEU A 317 -0.56 -24.64 7.66
C LEU A 317 0.35 -24.63 8.90
N THR A 318 1.23 -23.64 9.03
CA THR A 318 2.11 -23.47 10.17
C THR A 318 1.50 -22.63 11.30
N GLY A 319 0.22 -22.25 11.21
CA GLY A 319 -0.45 -21.42 12.21
C GLY A 319 0.23 -20.05 12.41
N GLY A 320 0.83 -19.51 11.35
CA GLY A 320 1.58 -18.25 11.39
C GLY A 320 3.01 -18.38 11.91
N LEU A 321 3.51 -19.58 12.22
CA LEU A 321 4.89 -19.77 12.67
C LEU A 321 5.91 -19.37 11.60
N LEU A 322 5.61 -19.61 10.32
CA LEU A 322 6.47 -19.19 9.22
C LEU A 322 6.73 -17.67 9.26
N LEU A 323 5.67 -16.87 9.36
CA LEU A 323 5.79 -15.41 9.46
C LEU A 323 6.59 -14.98 10.71
N LYS A 324 6.35 -15.61 11.87
CA LYS A 324 7.11 -15.28 13.10
C LYS A 324 8.60 -15.54 12.96
N LEU A 325 8.97 -16.66 12.33
CA LEU A 325 10.38 -16.99 12.05
C LEU A 325 10.98 -16.01 11.04
N TRP A 326 10.23 -15.65 10.00
CA TRP A 326 10.62 -14.64 9.03
C TRP A 326 10.88 -13.28 9.69
N GLN A 327 9.92 -12.76 10.47
CA GLN A 327 10.08 -11.50 11.23
C GLN A 327 11.29 -11.54 12.17
N LYS A 328 11.54 -12.68 12.83
CA LYS A 328 12.73 -12.84 13.66
C LYS A 328 14.01 -12.77 12.82
N ALA A 329 14.05 -13.39 11.65
CA ALA A 329 15.21 -13.29 10.76
C ALA A 329 15.43 -11.85 10.26
N MET A 330 14.34 -11.14 9.96
CA MET A 330 14.37 -9.74 9.51
C MET A 330 14.57 -8.71 10.64
N SER A 331 14.78 -9.15 11.88
CA SER A 331 15.04 -8.22 13.01
C SER A 331 16.38 -7.49 12.91
N THR A 332 17.28 -7.94 12.03
CA THR A 332 18.57 -7.31 11.74
C THR A 332 18.60 -6.71 10.33
N GLU A 333 19.41 -5.67 10.13
CA GLU A 333 19.58 -5.04 8.81
C GLU A 333 20.10 -6.04 7.76
N ALA A 334 21.07 -6.89 8.13
CA ALA A 334 21.57 -7.94 7.24
C ALA A 334 20.49 -8.95 6.85
N GLY A 335 19.64 -9.35 7.82
CA GLY A 335 18.48 -10.19 7.56
C GLY A 335 17.51 -9.53 6.57
N ARG A 336 17.14 -8.26 6.82
CA ARG A 336 16.28 -7.48 5.92
C ARG A 336 16.82 -7.38 4.51
N LYS A 337 18.12 -7.14 4.35
CA LYS A 337 18.77 -7.07 3.03
C LYS A 337 18.59 -8.38 2.25
N ILE A 338 18.92 -9.51 2.86
CA ILE A 338 18.74 -10.84 2.23
C ILE A 338 17.26 -11.09 1.94
N GLY A 339 16.36 -10.68 2.84
CA GLY A 339 14.92 -10.80 2.65
C GLY A 339 14.41 -10.01 1.44
N ARG A 340 14.88 -8.78 1.26
CA ARG A 340 14.56 -7.96 0.07
C ARG A 340 15.07 -8.61 -1.20
N GLU A 341 16.32 -9.07 -1.25
CA GLU A 341 16.89 -9.76 -2.41
C GLU A 341 16.06 -11.01 -2.81
N LEU A 342 15.53 -11.74 -1.83
CA LEU A 342 14.64 -12.88 -2.10
C LEU A 342 13.29 -12.46 -2.71
N ILE A 343 12.71 -11.36 -2.23
CA ILE A 343 11.46 -10.82 -2.78
C ILE A 343 11.68 -10.27 -4.19
N GLU A 344 12.77 -9.52 -4.38
CA GLU A 344 13.12 -8.87 -5.65
C GLU A 344 13.42 -9.88 -6.76
N SER A 345 13.98 -11.03 -6.41
CA SER A 345 14.25 -12.12 -7.36
C SER A 345 13.05 -13.01 -7.65
N LEU A 346 11.91 -12.81 -6.99
CA LEU A 346 10.72 -13.65 -7.17
C LEU A 346 10.17 -13.65 -8.61
N PRO A 347 10.07 -12.52 -9.32
CA PRO A 347 9.61 -12.52 -10.71
C PRO A 347 10.56 -13.31 -11.63
N SER A 348 11.87 -13.21 -11.41
CA SER A 348 12.92 -13.68 -12.33
C SER A 348 13.50 -15.08 -12.05
N SER A 349 13.17 -15.70 -10.91
CA SER A 349 13.72 -16.99 -10.44
C SER A 349 13.30 -18.28 -11.16
#